data_AF-A0A7V8IZK0-F1
#
_entry.id   AF-A0A7V8IZK0-F1
#
_cell.length_a   1.000
_cell.length_b   1.000
_cell.length_c   1.000
_cell.angle_alpha   90.00
_cell.angle_beta   90.00
_cell.angle_gamma   90.00
#
_symmetry.space_group_name_H-M   'P 1'
#
loop_
_entity.id
_entity.type
_entity.pdbx_description
1 polymer ?
#
loop_
_entity_poly.entity_id
_entity_poly.type
_entity_poly.pdbx_seq_one_letter_code
_entity_poly.pdbx_strand_id
1 'polypeptide(L)'
;MPLPPLDILELALQSPRATGIFVVEVRPGSPAAGAGIAAGDIVTEVGGAPTPDLQAFSKALQPGNKADRNVKGTKLDGSKFDFIVPAGRLGIQGYAVKTATCAWRSEPDCPDAPDFSAFGKDASWWLRSSFGEERAGYERIHMKRRGDLVEFDHLTHFGGGAGEQKWTYRSNVLSTHRLDGILSTISMESITGTKAEGQEKARLALGDDGVWRGYVIDPKGVETKIEERPVVAASLNVYAVPLLALTMPLRAGARRAFPEVRESSGVVRGRSRLECLGREEVAVNGKRVPAWCFACRHYGEGANFERFYVSDARRLVRIEWGQDYGGCWCEAITKPEAGKGIPKHIKVE
;
A
#
# COMPACT_ATOMS: atom_id res chain seq x y z
N MET A 1 -25.77 -5.58 -9.48
CA MET A 1 -25.20 -4.25 -9.83
C MET A 1 -23.68 -4.43 -9.88
N PRO A 2 -22.96 -3.92 -10.89
CA PRO A 2 -21.50 -3.93 -10.84
C PRO A 2 -21.02 -3.16 -9.60
N LEU A 3 -19.92 -3.62 -8.98
CA LEU A 3 -19.30 -2.89 -7.87
C LEU A 3 -18.93 -1.48 -8.36
N PRO A 4 -19.13 -0.44 -7.54
CA PRO A 4 -18.63 0.88 -7.88
C PRO A 4 -17.11 0.83 -8.10
N PRO A 5 -16.58 1.65 -9.02
CA PRO A 5 -15.15 1.87 -9.17
C PRO A 5 -14.45 2.10 -7.81
N LEU A 6 -13.27 1.51 -7.61
CA LEU A 6 -12.55 1.52 -6.32
C LEU A 6 -12.24 2.94 -5.82
N ASP A 7 -11.99 3.88 -6.73
CA ASP A 7 -11.77 5.30 -6.47
C ASP A 7 -12.96 5.98 -5.77
N ILE A 8 -14.21 5.59 -6.10
CA ILE A 8 -15.40 6.18 -5.47
C ILE A 8 -15.57 5.67 -4.02
N LEU A 9 -15.23 4.41 -3.76
CA LEU A 9 -15.26 3.85 -2.40
C LEU A 9 -14.18 4.47 -1.52
N GLU A 10 -12.99 4.68 -2.08
CA GLU A 10 -11.88 5.36 -1.41
C GLU A 10 -12.25 6.81 -1.04
N LEU A 11 -12.85 7.57 -1.97
CA LEU A 11 -13.37 8.92 -1.72
C LEU A 11 -14.41 8.94 -0.59
N ALA A 12 -15.31 7.96 -0.55
CA ALA A 12 -16.33 7.88 0.49
C ALA A 12 -15.74 7.58 1.88
N LEU A 13 -14.62 6.85 1.95
CA LEU A 13 -13.88 6.61 3.20
C LEU A 13 -13.10 7.85 3.66
N GLN A 14 -12.76 8.80 2.78
CA GLN A 14 -12.09 10.05 3.16
C GLN A 14 -13.01 11.00 3.94
N SER A 15 -14.30 11.03 3.61
CA SER A 15 -15.30 11.80 4.33
C SER A 15 -16.62 11.03 4.41
N PRO A 16 -16.70 10.03 5.31
CA PRO A 16 -17.90 9.22 5.46
C PRO A 16 -19.11 10.09 5.74
N ARG A 17 -20.20 9.86 5.01
CA ARG A 17 -21.43 10.66 5.11
C ARG A 17 -22.21 10.38 6.40
N ALA A 18 -21.87 9.31 7.11
CA ALA A 18 -22.50 8.90 8.36
C ALA A 18 -21.52 8.14 9.26
N THR A 19 -21.93 7.95 10.52
CA THR A 19 -21.22 7.12 11.50
C THR A 19 -21.88 5.75 11.51
N GLY A 20 -21.11 4.69 11.29
CA GLY A 20 -21.69 3.38 11.04
C GLY A 20 -20.67 2.34 10.56
N ILE A 21 -21.18 1.28 9.93
CA ILE A 21 -20.37 0.27 9.25
C ILE A 21 -20.36 0.56 7.75
N PHE A 22 -19.21 1.00 7.22
CA PHE A 22 -19.02 1.17 5.79
C PHE A 22 -18.89 -0.20 5.12
N VAL A 23 -19.76 -0.48 4.15
CA VAL A 23 -19.86 -1.75 3.43
C VAL A 23 -18.81 -1.78 2.32
N VAL A 24 -17.89 -2.73 2.37
CA VAL A 24 -16.91 -2.96 1.29
C VAL A 24 -17.30 -4.11 0.38
N GLU A 25 -18.03 -5.08 0.92
CA GLU A 25 -18.46 -6.25 0.16
C GLU A 25 -19.83 -6.73 0.65
N VAL A 26 -20.65 -7.22 -0.28
CA VAL A 26 -21.94 -7.85 0.01
C VAL A 26 -21.93 -9.26 -0.57
N ARG A 27 -22.15 -10.26 0.28
CA ARG A 27 -22.18 -11.66 -0.13
C ARG A 27 -23.36 -11.92 -1.08
N PRO A 28 -23.16 -12.53 -2.26
CA PRO A 28 -24.26 -12.90 -3.15
C PRO A 28 -25.29 -13.80 -2.47
N GLY A 29 -26.58 -13.53 -2.71
CA GLY A 29 -27.70 -14.27 -2.12
C GLY A 29 -27.94 -14.04 -0.62
N SER A 30 -27.27 -13.05 -0.02
CA SER A 30 -27.49 -12.68 1.38
C SER A 30 -28.73 -11.80 1.60
N PRO A 31 -29.24 -11.69 2.84
CA PRO A 31 -30.26 -10.71 3.20
C PRO A 31 -29.92 -9.28 2.77
N ALA A 32 -28.66 -8.85 2.93
CA ALA A 32 -28.20 -7.55 2.46
C ALA A 32 -28.31 -7.39 0.94
N ALA A 33 -27.90 -8.40 0.18
CA ALA A 33 -28.03 -8.38 -1.28
C ALA A 33 -29.51 -8.30 -1.71
N GLY A 34 -30.39 -9.06 -1.05
CA GLY A 34 -31.84 -9.04 -1.32
C GLY A 34 -32.49 -7.69 -0.99
N ALA A 35 -32.01 -6.99 0.04
CA ALA A 35 -32.46 -5.65 0.42
C ALA A 35 -31.84 -4.54 -0.45
N GLY A 36 -30.94 -4.86 -1.38
CA GLY A 36 -30.27 -3.86 -2.22
C GLY A 36 -29.21 -3.04 -1.50
N ILE A 37 -28.65 -3.53 -0.38
CA ILE A 37 -27.43 -2.98 0.22
C ILE A 37 -26.25 -3.30 -0.72
N ALA A 38 -25.36 -2.34 -0.92
CA ALA A 38 -24.23 -2.45 -1.83
C ALA A 38 -22.93 -1.93 -1.20
N ALA A 39 -21.79 -2.25 -1.82
CA ALA A 39 -20.52 -1.62 -1.45
C ALA A 39 -20.62 -0.09 -1.59
N GLY A 40 -20.08 0.64 -0.60
CA GLY A 40 -20.18 2.09 -0.48
C GLY A 40 -21.30 2.59 0.44
N ASP A 41 -22.23 1.72 0.81
CA ASP A 41 -23.26 2.04 1.80
C ASP A 41 -22.66 2.11 3.22
N ILE A 42 -23.26 2.90 4.10
CA ILE A 42 -22.93 2.95 5.53
C ILE A 42 -24.16 2.50 6.32
N VAL A 43 -24.07 1.37 7.01
CA VAL A 43 -25.11 0.89 7.93
C VAL A 43 -24.98 1.63 9.25
N THR A 44 -26.02 2.37 9.63
CA THR A 44 -26.02 3.23 10.84
C THR A 44 -26.81 2.63 11.99
N GLU A 45 -27.75 1.73 11.71
CA GLU A 45 -28.64 1.13 12.71
C GLU A 45 -29.07 -0.28 12.28
N VAL A 46 -29.22 -1.17 13.25
CA VAL A 46 -29.79 -2.52 13.07
C VAL A 46 -30.75 -2.81 14.23
N GLY A 47 -32.01 -3.13 13.91
CA GLY A 47 -33.03 -3.52 14.87
C GLY A 47 -33.36 -2.44 15.90
N GLY A 48 -33.27 -1.16 15.55
CA GLY A 48 -33.43 -0.04 16.48
C GLY A 48 -32.18 0.31 17.29
N ALA A 49 -31.09 -0.45 17.14
CA ALA A 49 -29.82 -0.20 17.82
C ALA A 49 -28.81 0.49 16.91
N PRO A 50 -28.20 1.62 17.32
CA PRO A 50 -27.11 2.26 16.58
C PRO A 50 -25.90 1.34 16.42
N THR A 51 -25.18 1.48 15.30
CA THR A 51 -24.01 0.65 14.98
C THR A 51 -22.74 1.49 14.78
N PRO A 52 -22.28 2.25 15.81
CA PRO A 52 -21.12 3.13 15.69
C PRO A 52 -19.78 2.41 15.52
N ASP A 53 -19.75 1.11 15.85
CA ASP A 53 -18.58 0.26 15.77
C ASP A 53 -18.96 -1.21 15.49
N LEU A 54 -17.95 -2.04 15.21
CA LEU A 54 -18.14 -3.45 14.88
C LEU A 54 -18.72 -4.27 16.05
N GLN A 55 -18.47 -3.85 17.30
CA GLN A 55 -18.98 -4.56 18.48
C GLN A 55 -20.49 -4.36 18.63
N ALA A 56 -20.96 -3.11 18.51
CA ALA A 56 -22.37 -2.75 18.52
C ALA A 56 -23.11 -3.39 17.34
N PHE A 57 -22.52 -3.36 16.15
CA PHE A 57 -23.06 -4.04 14.97
C PHE A 57 -23.21 -5.54 15.16
N SER A 58 -22.15 -6.22 15.66
CA SER A 58 -22.19 -7.65 15.96
C SER A 58 -23.26 -8.00 17.00
N LYS A 59 -23.35 -7.19 18.07
CA LYS A 59 -24.37 -7.32 19.12
C LYS A 59 -25.78 -7.20 18.55
N ALA A 60 -26.04 -6.20 17.71
CA ALA A 60 -27.33 -6.00 17.06
C ALA A 60 -27.70 -7.14 16.10
N LEU A 61 -26.71 -7.89 15.60
CA LEU A 61 -26.92 -9.03 14.72
C LEU A 61 -26.99 -10.39 15.43
N GLN A 62 -26.80 -10.45 16.75
CA GLN A 62 -26.69 -11.72 17.47
C GLN A 62 -27.84 -12.70 17.18
N PRO A 63 -27.53 -14.00 17.03
CA PRO A 63 -28.50 -15.05 16.76
C PRO A 63 -29.28 -15.41 18.04
N GLY A 64 -30.12 -14.50 18.51
CA GLY A 64 -31.13 -14.75 19.54
C GLY A 64 -32.53 -14.30 19.12
N ASN A 65 -32.60 -13.38 18.15
CA ASN A 65 -33.85 -12.84 17.64
C ASN A 65 -34.16 -13.42 16.26
N LYS A 66 -35.22 -14.25 16.17
CA LYS A 66 -35.73 -14.88 14.92
C LYS A 66 -36.62 -13.95 14.10
N ALA A 67 -36.91 -12.75 14.59
CA ALA A 67 -37.70 -11.77 13.86
C ALA A 67 -36.82 -11.00 12.85
N ASP A 68 -37.46 -10.59 11.76
CA ASP A 68 -36.90 -9.67 10.79
C ASP A 68 -36.48 -8.36 11.46
N ARG A 69 -35.46 -7.70 10.91
CA ARG A 69 -34.83 -6.54 11.52
C ARG A 69 -34.87 -5.38 10.56
N ASN A 70 -35.16 -4.19 11.08
CA ASN A 70 -34.92 -2.96 10.35
C ASN A 70 -33.41 -2.70 10.27
N VAL A 71 -32.88 -2.43 9.08
CA VAL A 71 -31.52 -1.95 8.86
C VAL A 71 -31.61 -0.60 8.18
N LYS A 72 -31.06 0.42 8.85
CA LYS A 72 -30.97 1.78 8.31
C LYS A 72 -29.55 2.12 7.95
N GLY A 73 -29.41 3.00 6.96
CA GLY A 73 -28.12 3.49 6.57
C GLY A 73 -28.18 4.63 5.56
N THR A 74 -27.00 4.98 5.07
CA THR A 74 -26.79 6.02 4.08
C THR A 74 -26.11 5.39 2.86
N LYS A 75 -26.68 5.59 1.68
CA LYS A 75 -26.11 5.19 0.40
C LYS A 75 -24.91 6.06 0.04
N LEU A 76 -24.10 5.58 -0.88
CA LEU A 76 -22.94 6.29 -1.42
C LEU A 76 -23.30 7.68 -1.99
N ASP A 77 -24.47 7.82 -2.62
CA ASP A 77 -25.01 9.08 -3.15
C ASP A 77 -25.56 10.03 -2.07
N GLY A 78 -25.63 9.58 -0.82
CA GLY A 78 -26.14 10.32 0.34
C GLY A 78 -27.62 10.10 0.65
N SER A 79 -28.35 9.39 -0.21
CA SER A 79 -29.73 9.00 0.10
C SER A 79 -29.77 8.06 1.31
N LYS A 80 -30.84 8.11 2.09
CA LYS A 80 -31.02 7.21 3.23
C LYS A 80 -31.78 5.97 2.79
N PHE A 81 -31.49 4.85 3.43
CA PHE A 81 -32.28 3.64 3.30
C PHE A 81 -32.75 3.12 4.66
N ASP A 82 -33.88 2.44 4.64
CA ASP A 82 -34.52 1.75 5.76
C ASP A 82 -35.15 0.48 5.18
N PHE A 83 -34.56 -0.67 5.48
CA PHE A 83 -34.95 -1.96 4.91
C PHE A 83 -35.24 -2.98 5.99
N ILE A 84 -36.28 -3.78 5.79
CA ILE A 84 -36.54 -4.97 6.59
C ILE A 84 -35.74 -6.12 5.99
N VAL A 85 -34.83 -6.70 6.79
CA VAL A 85 -34.01 -7.85 6.39
C VAL A 85 -34.40 -9.09 7.21
N PRO A 86 -34.42 -10.28 6.58
CA PRO A 86 -34.64 -11.53 7.29
C PRO A 86 -33.67 -11.75 8.45
N ALA A 87 -34.13 -12.42 9.49
CA ALA A 87 -33.29 -12.84 10.61
C ALA A 87 -32.10 -13.69 10.14
N GLY A 88 -30.92 -13.47 10.74
CA GLY A 88 -29.70 -14.22 10.44
C GLY A 88 -28.50 -13.33 10.16
N ARG A 89 -27.51 -13.89 9.46
CA ARG A 89 -26.33 -13.12 9.05
C ARG A 89 -26.72 -12.15 7.94
N LEU A 90 -26.45 -10.87 8.15
CA LEU A 90 -26.75 -9.82 7.17
C LEU A 90 -26.00 -10.06 5.84
N GLY A 91 -24.78 -10.60 5.90
CA GLY A 91 -23.98 -10.96 4.74
C GLY A 91 -23.19 -9.80 4.13
N ILE A 92 -22.70 -8.88 4.96
CA ILE A 92 -21.82 -7.78 4.56
C ILE A 92 -20.44 -7.93 5.19
N GLN A 93 -19.42 -7.38 4.53
CA GLN A 93 -18.11 -7.07 5.10
C GLN A 93 -17.91 -5.55 5.13
N GLY A 94 -17.23 -5.04 6.15
CA GLY A 94 -17.07 -3.61 6.33
C GLY A 94 -16.20 -3.21 7.52
N TYR A 95 -15.98 -1.91 7.68
CA TYR A 95 -15.24 -1.32 8.80
C TYR A 95 -16.08 -0.23 9.47
N ALA A 96 -15.81 0.03 10.74
CA ALA A 96 -16.43 1.15 11.46
C ALA A 96 -15.90 2.49 10.93
N VAL A 97 -16.80 3.44 10.68
CA VAL A 97 -16.49 4.79 10.21
C VAL A 97 -17.23 5.83 11.05
N LYS A 98 -16.68 7.04 11.14
CA LYS A 98 -17.31 8.19 11.80
C LYS A 98 -17.59 9.28 10.77
N THR A 99 -18.74 9.94 10.91
CA THR A 99 -19.18 11.01 9.99
C THR A 99 -18.11 12.09 9.89
N ALA A 100 -17.81 12.53 8.66
CA ALA A 100 -16.83 13.57 8.35
C ALA A 100 -15.43 13.31 8.96
N THR A 101 -15.20 12.08 9.44
CA THR A 101 -13.93 11.62 9.96
C THR A 101 -13.43 10.62 8.96
N CYS A 102 -12.43 11.02 8.20
CA CYS A 102 -11.66 10.11 7.37
C CYS A 102 -11.48 8.77 8.10
N ALA A 103 -12.02 7.69 7.57
CA ALA A 103 -12.03 6.36 8.21
C ALA A 103 -10.61 5.90 8.57
N TRP A 104 -9.63 6.42 7.83
CA TRP A 104 -8.21 6.25 8.08
C TRP A 104 -7.69 6.94 9.36
N ARG A 105 -8.49 7.76 10.07
CA ARG A 105 -8.09 8.52 11.28
C ARG A 105 -8.44 7.86 12.62
N SER A 106 -9.08 6.68 12.68
CA SER A 106 -9.57 6.15 13.97
C SER A 106 -8.63 5.23 14.76
N GLU A 107 -7.34 5.10 14.41
CA GLU A 107 -6.32 4.66 15.37
C GLU A 107 -5.03 5.51 15.30
N PRO A 108 -4.56 6.05 16.45
CA PRO A 108 -3.25 6.66 16.59
C PRO A 108 -2.16 5.59 16.74
N ASP A 109 -1.90 4.81 15.69
CA ASP A 109 -0.77 3.86 15.66
C ASP A 109 0.43 4.45 14.90
N CYS A 110 0.93 5.59 15.39
CA CYS A 110 2.27 6.10 15.06
C CYS A 110 3.14 6.20 16.33
N PRO A 111 3.36 5.11 17.09
CA PRO A 111 4.21 5.21 18.29
C PRO A 111 5.67 5.50 17.92
N ASP A 112 6.15 4.97 16.79
CA ASP A 112 7.56 5.05 16.41
C ASP A 112 7.74 5.97 15.19
N ALA A 113 8.63 6.95 15.35
CA ALA A 113 9.10 7.79 14.24
C ALA A 113 10.30 7.11 13.56
N PRO A 114 10.39 7.12 12.22
CA PRO A 114 11.61 6.71 11.57
C PRO A 114 12.71 7.70 11.90
N ASP A 115 13.89 7.17 12.08
CA ASP A 115 15.09 7.98 12.21
C ASP A 115 15.86 7.92 10.90
N PHE A 116 15.57 8.87 10.01
CA PHE A 116 16.32 9.06 8.77
C PHE A 116 17.78 9.49 9.03
N SER A 117 18.12 9.89 10.26
CA SER A 117 19.49 10.21 10.65
C SER A 117 20.31 8.98 11.02
N ALA A 118 19.68 7.83 11.26
CA ALA A 118 20.34 6.57 11.60
C ALA A 118 21.24 6.01 10.47
N PHE A 119 21.24 6.65 9.30
CA PHE A 119 22.01 6.24 8.14
C PHE A 119 23.12 7.21 7.77
N GLY A 120 24.16 6.65 7.15
CA GLY A 120 25.28 7.40 6.59
C GLY A 120 24.86 8.34 5.45
N LYS A 121 25.84 9.07 4.90
CA LYS A 121 25.60 10.07 3.86
C LYS A 121 25.24 9.46 2.49
N ASP A 122 25.69 8.24 2.24
CA ASP A 122 25.57 7.59 0.94
C ASP A 122 25.59 6.06 1.15
N ALA A 123 24.60 5.35 0.62
CA ALA A 123 24.50 3.90 0.70
C ALA A 123 23.76 3.31 -0.49
N SER A 124 24.30 2.23 -1.07
CA SER A 124 23.62 1.45 -2.10
C SER A 124 23.46 -0.01 -1.70
N TRP A 125 22.31 -0.58 -2.03
CA TRP A 125 22.01 -2.00 -1.90
C TRP A 125 21.69 -2.56 -3.28
N TRP A 126 22.25 -3.74 -3.55
CA TRP A 126 21.98 -4.52 -4.74
C TRP A 126 21.27 -5.78 -4.32
N LEU A 127 20.15 -6.06 -4.97
CA LEU A 127 19.33 -7.22 -4.70
C LEU A 127 19.15 -7.99 -6.00
N ARG A 128 19.31 -9.31 -5.97
CA ARG A 128 18.94 -10.18 -7.08
C ARG A 128 17.48 -10.56 -6.91
N SER A 129 16.70 -10.43 -7.97
CA SER A 129 15.25 -10.66 -7.96
C SER A 129 14.89 -11.93 -8.71
N SER A 130 13.95 -12.69 -8.15
CA SER A 130 13.52 -13.98 -8.68
C SER A 130 12.00 -14.12 -8.64
N PHE A 131 11.42 -14.81 -9.63
CA PHE A 131 10.02 -15.27 -9.60
C PHE A 131 10.03 -16.78 -9.35
N GLY A 132 9.56 -17.21 -8.17
CA GLY A 132 9.80 -18.58 -7.72
C GLY A 132 11.30 -18.89 -7.67
N GLU A 133 11.74 -19.93 -8.38
CA GLU A 133 13.16 -20.32 -8.45
C GLU A 133 13.92 -19.66 -9.61
N GLU A 134 13.23 -18.96 -10.51
CA GLU A 134 13.85 -18.35 -11.69
C GLU A 134 14.39 -16.96 -11.36
N ARG A 135 15.69 -16.76 -11.61
CA ARG A 135 16.33 -15.44 -11.51
C ARG A 135 15.86 -14.56 -12.66
N ALA A 136 15.23 -13.44 -12.32
CA ALA A 136 14.53 -12.58 -13.26
C ALA A 136 15.21 -11.24 -13.49
N GLY A 137 16.05 -10.79 -12.56
CA GLY A 137 16.76 -9.52 -12.70
C GLY A 137 17.35 -9.01 -11.39
N TYR A 138 17.35 -7.70 -11.23
CA TYR A 138 17.92 -7.06 -10.06
C TYR A 138 17.15 -5.80 -9.66
N GLU A 139 17.35 -5.41 -8.40
CA GLU A 139 17.02 -4.08 -7.90
C GLU A 139 18.28 -3.40 -7.39
N ARG A 140 18.34 -2.08 -7.58
CA ARG A 140 19.33 -1.21 -6.96
C ARG A 140 18.57 -0.15 -6.18
N ILE A 141 18.85 -0.11 -4.88
CA ILE A 141 18.38 0.95 -4.01
C ILE A 141 19.58 1.82 -3.67
N HIS A 142 19.51 3.10 -3.97
CA HIS A 142 20.53 4.08 -3.62
C HIS A 142 19.90 5.18 -2.77
N MET A 143 20.56 5.52 -1.67
CA MET A 143 20.12 6.57 -0.78
C MET A 143 21.25 7.58 -0.60
N LYS A 144 20.90 8.86 -0.68
CA LYS A 144 21.83 9.98 -0.50
C LYS A 144 21.25 11.04 0.42
N ARG A 145 22.00 11.40 1.47
CA ARG A 145 21.59 12.44 2.42
C ARG A 145 22.25 13.78 2.09
N ARG A 146 21.44 14.85 2.04
CA ARG A 146 21.86 16.24 1.78
C ARG A 146 21.19 17.17 2.79
N GLY A 147 21.89 17.49 3.88
CA GLY A 147 21.34 18.32 4.95
C GLY A 147 20.14 17.66 5.62
N ASP A 148 18.99 18.33 5.53
CA ASP A 148 17.69 17.87 6.01
C ASP A 148 16.93 17.00 4.99
N LEU A 149 17.51 16.71 3.83
CA LEU A 149 16.92 15.88 2.79
C LEU A 149 17.59 14.50 2.69
N VAL A 150 16.78 13.50 2.40
CA VAL A 150 17.16 12.14 2.02
C VAL A 150 16.56 11.85 0.66
N GLU A 151 17.41 11.69 -0.33
CA GLU A 151 17.06 11.25 -1.67
C GLU A 151 17.14 9.73 -1.72
N PHE A 152 16.14 9.11 -2.31
CA PHE A 152 16.00 7.68 -2.46
C PHE A 152 15.68 7.35 -3.92
N ASP A 153 16.59 6.60 -4.54
CA ASP A 153 16.57 6.14 -5.92
C ASP A 153 16.41 4.61 -5.91
N HIS A 154 15.25 4.14 -6.36
CA HIS A 154 14.96 2.72 -6.50
C HIS A 154 14.82 2.38 -7.97
N LEU A 155 15.83 1.68 -8.48
CA LEU A 155 15.85 1.10 -9.81
C LEU A 155 15.48 -0.37 -9.71
N THR A 156 14.47 -0.75 -10.47
CA THR A 156 14.03 -2.14 -10.64
C THR A 156 14.20 -2.53 -12.10
N HIS A 157 14.82 -3.68 -12.36
CA HIS A 157 14.98 -4.18 -13.73
C HIS A 157 14.87 -5.70 -13.79
N PHE A 158 13.73 -6.18 -14.33
CA PHE A 158 13.41 -7.59 -14.47
C PHE A 158 13.11 -7.96 -15.92
N GLY A 159 13.18 -9.25 -16.21
CA GLY A 159 12.73 -9.82 -17.45
C GLY A 159 12.62 -11.34 -17.33
N GLY A 160 12.06 -11.93 -18.37
CA GLY A 160 11.95 -13.37 -18.50
C GLY A 160 11.70 -13.76 -19.94
N GLY A 161 11.59 -15.04 -20.19
CA GLY A 161 11.20 -15.56 -21.50
C GLY A 161 10.60 -16.95 -21.42
N ALA A 162 9.52 -17.15 -22.17
CA ALA A 162 8.97 -18.47 -22.44
C ALA A 162 9.04 -18.71 -23.96
N GLY A 163 9.87 -19.66 -24.39
CA GLY A 163 10.14 -19.89 -25.82
C GLY A 163 10.85 -18.70 -26.48
N GLU A 164 10.31 -18.19 -27.59
CA GLU A 164 10.91 -17.09 -28.36
C GLU A 164 10.50 -15.68 -27.87
N GLN A 165 9.50 -15.57 -27.00
CA GLN A 165 9.04 -14.28 -26.49
C GLN A 165 9.83 -13.85 -25.25
N LYS A 166 10.46 -12.67 -25.34
CA LYS A 166 11.18 -12.02 -24.25
C LYS A 166 10.38 -10.82 -23.77
N TRP A 167 10.30 -10.66 -22.46
CA TRP A 167 9.73 -9.47 -21.85
C TRP A 167 10.76 -8.80 -20.94
N THR A 168 10.53 -7.53 -20.67
CA THR A 168 11.39 -6.70 -19.83
C THR A 168 10.54 -5.67 -19.11
N TYR A 169 10.77 -5.52 -17.82
CA TYR A 169 10.20 -4.46 -17.00
C TYR A 169 11.36 -3.68 -16.37
N ARG A 170 11.27 -2.35 -16.43
CA ARG A 170 12.22 -1.47 -15.78
C ARG A 170 11.46 -0.31 -15.16
N SER A 171 11.70 0.00 -13.90
CA SER A 171 11.19 1.20 -13.26
C SER A 171 12.29 1.90 -12.49
N ASN A 172 12.22 3.23 -12.43
CA ASN A 172 13.06 4.08 -11.62
C ASN A 172 12.16 5.02 -10.84
N VAL A 173 12.22 4.94 -9.52
CA VAL A 173 11.47 5.81 -8.61
C VAL A 173 12.44 6.65 -7.83
N LEU A 174 12.34 7.97 -8.00
CA LEU A 174 13.09 8.97 -7.26
C LEU A 174 12.15 9.63 -6.26
N SER A 175 12.50 9.58 -4.98
CA SER A 175 11.75 10.28 -3.93
C SER A 175 12.68 11.04 -3.01
N THR A 176 12.24 12.21 -2.56
CA THR A 176 13.00 13.03 -1.60
C THR A 176 12.19 13.23 -0.34
N HIS A 177 12.77 12.86 0.80
CA HIS A 177 12.16 12.94 2.13
C HIS A 177 12.93 13.92 2.99
N ARG A 178 12.21 14.69 3.81
CA ARG A 178 12.80 15.55 4.83
C ARG A 178 13.03 14.75 6.11
N LEU A 179 14.01 15.15 6.92
CA LEU A 179 14.31 14.51 8.21
C LEU A 179 13.18 14.68 9.24
N ASP A 180 12.29 15.65 9.05
CA ASP A 180 11.03 15.78 9.80
C ASP A 180 9.97 14.71 9.40
N GLY A 181 10.31 13.85 8.45
CA GLY A 181 9.49 12.76 7.96
C GLY A 181 8.56 13.13 6.80
N ILE A 182 8.65 14.34 6.25
CA ILE A 182 7.78 14.81 5.16
C ILE A 182 8.38 14.48 3.79
N LEU A 183 7.64 13.76 2.94
CA LEU A 183 7.99 13.59 1.52
C LEU A 183 7.83 14.92 0.77
N SER A 184 8.91 15.39 0.15
CA SER A 184 8.97 16.66 -0.59
C SER A 184 8.72 16.48 -2.08
N THR A 185 9.23 15.41 -2.69
CA THR A 185 9.05 15.16 -4.13
C THR A 185 9.02 13.68 -4.41
N ILE A 186 8.29 13.31 -5.47
CA ILE A 186 8.34 11.99 -6.09
C ILE A 186 8.32 12.13 -7.61
N SER A 187 9.21 11.41 -8.28
CA SER A 187 9.23 11.26 -9.74
C SER A 187 9.37 9.77 -10.05
N MET A 188 8.63 9.31 -11.05
CA MET A 188 8.68 7.93 -11.52
C MET A 188 8.82 7.88 -13.03
N GLU A 189 9.80 7.09 -13.44
CA GLU A 189 10.00 6.65 -14.82
C GLU A 189 9.78 5.14 -14.88
N SER A 190 9.03 4.64 -15.86
CA SER A 190 8.86 3.19 -16.01
C SER A 190 8.73 2.78 -17.47
N ILE A 191 9.34 1.65 -17.80
CA ILE A 191 9.33 0.97 -19.08
C ILE A 191 8.74 -0.42 -18.87
N THR A 192 7.62 -0.71 -19.53
CA THR A 192 7.05 -2.05 -19.59
C THR A 192 7.15 -2.58 -21.02
N GLY A 193 7.76 -3.76 -21.20
CA GLY A 193 7.54 -4.63 -22.36
C GLY A 193 8.08 -4.18 -23.73
N THR A 194 9.13 -3.36 -23.80
CA THR A 194 9.82 -2.91 -25.04
C THR A 194 8.94 -2.28 -26.14
N LYS A 195 8.89 -0.93 -26.19
CA LYS A 195 9.11 -0.05 -27.37
C LYS A 195 8.93 1.46 -27.10
N ALA A 196 8.92 1.91 -25.85
CA ALA A 196 9.08 3.32 -25.51
C ALA A 196 10.10 3.45 -24.37
N GLU A 197 11.33 3.81 -24.71
CA GLU A 197 12.38 4.07 -23.72
C GLU A 197 12.12 5.42 -23.03
N GLY A 198 12.25 5.45 -21.69
CA GLY A 198 12.47 6.69 -20.95
C GLY A 198 11.30 7.67 -20.80
N GLN A 199 10.04 7.23 -20.94
CA GLN A 199 8.91 8.13 -20.70
C GLN A 199 8.62 8.27 -19.21
N GLU A 200 8.76 9.48 -18.66
CA GLU A 200 8.29 9.80 -17.31
C GLU A 200 6.79 9.52 -17.21
N LYS A 201 6.37 8.81 -16.16
CA LYS A 201 4.96 8.43 -15.94
C LYS A 201 4.30 9.27 -14.87
N ALA A 202 5.06 9.83 -13.95
CA ALA A 202 4.54 10.71 -12.93
C ALA A 202 5.62 11.65 -12.41
N ARG A 203 5.20 12.86 -12.07
CA ARG A 203 6.01 13.82 -11.32
C ARG A 203 5.10 14.57 -10.38
N LEU A 204 5.42 14.54 -9.09
CA LEU A 204 4.70 15.28 -8.06
C LEU A 204 5.68 15.96 -7.11
N ALA A 205 5.36 17.18 -6.72
CA ALA A 205 6.09 17.95 -5.73
C ALA A 205 5.13 18.51 -4.68
N LEU A 206 5.52 18.41 -3.41
CA LEU A 206 4.82 19.03 -2.31
C LEU A 206 5.33 20.47 -2.18
N GLY A 207 4.45 21.44 -2.42
CA GLY A 207 4.76 22.85 -2.19
C GLY A 207 4.85 23.19 -0.70
N ASP A 208 5.48 24.32 -0.39
CA ASP A 208 5.55 24.86 0.97
C ASP A 208 4.15 25.19 1.55
N ASP A 209 3.16 25.39 0.68
CA ASP A 209 1.75 25.56 1.03
C ASP A 209 1.03 24.25 1.41
N GLY A 210 1.78 23.14 1.41
CA GLY A 210 1.30 21.80 1.72
C GLY A 210 0.40 21.22 0.62
N VAL A 211 0.50 21.69 -0.62
CA VAL A 211 -0.27 21.18 -1.76
C VAL A 211 0.63 20.35 -2.67
N TRP A 212 0.21 19.14 -3.01
CA TRP A 212 0.85 18.35 -4.05
C TRP A 212 0.50 18.91 -5.43
N ARG A 213 1.53 19.14 -6.26
CA ARG A 213 1.38 19.59 -7.65
C ARG A 213 2.18 18.72 -8.59
N GLY A 214 1.60 18.45 -9.76
CA GLY A 214 2.28 17.78 -10.85
C GLY A 214 1.33 17.04 -11.77
N TYR A 215 1.75 15.89 -12.28
CA TYR A 215 0.97 15.11 -13.23
C TYR A 215 1.27 13.62 -13.15
N VAL A 216 0.33 12.85 -13.70
CA VAL A 216 0.48 11.42 -14.00
C VAL A 216 0.04 11.11 -15.42
N ILE A 217 0.69 10.14 -16.05
CA ILE A 217 0.41 9.70 -17.41
C ILE A 217 -0.06 8.26 -17.36
N ASP A 218 -1.31 8.03 -17.78
CA ASP A 218 -1.90 6.70 -17.80
C ASP A 218 -1.26 5.79 -18.88
N PRO A 219 -1.59 4.48 -18.91
CA PRO A 219 -1.09 3.58 -19.95
C PRO A 219 -1.47 3.96 -21.38
N LYS A 220 -2.50 4.79 -21.59
CA LYS A 220 -2.94 5.30 -22.89
C LYS A 220 -2.23 6.60 -23.28
N GLY A 221 -1.36 7.13 -22.42
CA GLY A 221 -0.64 8.37 -22.64
C GLY A 221 -1.41 9.63 -22.24
N VAL A 222 -2.55 9.50 -21.54
CA VAL A 222 -3.34 10.64 -21.08
C VAL A 222 -2.71 11.23 -19.82
N GLU A 223 -2.32 12.49 -19.90
CA GLU A 223 -1.82 13.25 -18.76
C GLU A 223 -2.98 13.77 -17.91
N THR A 224 -2.94 13.51 -16.60
CA THR A 224 -3.82 14.07 -15.58
C THR A 224 -3.02 14.95 -14.65
N LYS A 225 -3.40 16.22 -14.53
CA LYS A 225 -2.80 17.14 -13.56
C LYS A 225 -3.33 16.87 -12.15
N ILE A 226 -2.43 16.88 -11.19
CA ILE A 226 -2.74 16.71 -9.77
C ILE A 226 -2.51 18.05 -9.07
N GLU A 227 -3.53 18.53 -8.38
CA GLU A 227 -3.44 19.64 -7.43
C GLU A 227 -4.30 19.31 -6.21
N GLU A 228 -3.70 18.67 -5.22
CA GLU A 228 -4.43 18.14 -4.07
C GLU A 228 -3.72 18.48 -2.77
N ARG A 229 -4.49 18.87 -1.75
CA ARG A 229 -3.98 18.91 -0.38
C ARG A 229 -3.95 17.48 0.15
N PRO A 230 -2.78 16.88 0.44
CA PRO A 230 -2.73 15.56 1.02
C PRO A 230 -3.45 15.57 2.37
N VAL A 231 -4.19 14.51 2.63
CA VAL A 231 -4.96 14.34 3.88
C VAL A 231 -4.03 14.31 5.12
N VAL A 232 -2.74 14.04 4.91
CA VAL A 232 -1.68 13.89 5.91
C VAL A 232 -0.31 14.17 5.29
N ALA A 233 0.53 14.97 5.96
CA ALA A 233 1.96 15.07 5.65
C ALA A 233 2.64 13.71 5.92
N ALA A 234 3.72 13.39 5.20
CA ALA A 234 4.48 12.12 5.30
C ALA A 234 3.94 10.91 4.50
N SER A 235 3.35 11.12 3.32
CA SER A 235 3.06 10.00 2.42
C SER A 235 4.31 9.32 1.90
N LEU A 236 4.24 8.01 1.76
CA LEU A 236 5.27 7.21 1.10
C LEU A 236 4.70 6.58 -0.16
N ASN A 237 5.59 6.29 -1.08
CA ASN A 237 5.30 5.38 -2.17
C ASN A 237 5.69 3.95 -1.78
N VAL A 238 5.03 2.94 -2.37
CA VAL A 238 5.31 1.52 -2.14
C VAL A 238 6.79 1.16 -2.29
N TYR A 239 7.46 1.73 -3.29
CA TYR A 239 8.89 1.49 -3.56
C TYR A 239 9.81 2.13 -2.52
N ALA A 240 9.31 3.08 -1.72
CA ALA A 240 10.04 3.69 -0.61
C ALA A 240 9.82 2.97 0.75
N VAL A 241 9.00 1.91 0.81
CA VAL A 241 8.83 1.12 2.04
C VAL A 241 10.13 0.47 2.53
N PRO A 242 11.06 -0.02 1.67
CA PRO A 242 12.38 -0.46 2.10
C PRO A 242 13.18 0.62 2.86
N LEU A 243 13.07 1.90 2.45
CA LEU A 243 13.67 3.03 3.19
C LEU A 243 13.06 3.17 4.59
N LEU A 244 11.76 3.00 4.70
CA LEU A 244 11.07 3.06 5.99
C LEU A 244 11.53 1.90 6.89
N ALA A 245 11.57 0.66 6.39
CA ALA A 245 12.05 -0.49 7.17
C ALA A 245 13.48 -0.30 7.68
N LEU A 246 14.33 0.28 6.84
CA LEU A 246 15.68 0.66 7.19
C LEU A 246 15.70 1.67 8.35
N THR A 247 14.80 2.65 8.40
CA THR A 247 14.82 3.78 9.37
C THR A 247 14.01 3.56 10.64
N MET A 248 13.22 2.49 10.71
CA MET A 248 12.44 2.14 11.91
C MET A 248 13.30 1.59 13.05
N PRO A 249 12.85 1.65 14.32
CA PRO A 249 13.51 0.96 15.42
C PRO A 249 13.62 -0.55 15.17
N LEU A 250 14.80 -1.12 15.42
CA LEU A 250 15.04 -2.58 15.36
C LEU A 250 14.57 -3.25 16.66
N ARG A 251 13.24 -3.31 16.85
CA ARG A 251 12.59 -3.87 18.04
C ARG A 251 11.24 -4.47 17.65
N ALA A 252 10.94 -5.67 18.14
CA ALA A 252 9.63 -6.30 17.92
C ALA A 252 8.48 -5.38 18.39
N GLY A 253 7.44 -5.28 17.57
CA GLY A 253 6.29 -4.40 17.77
C GLY A 253 6.52 -2.93 17.39
N ALA A 254 7.72 -2.55 16.93
CA ALA A 254 7.93 -1.22 16.36
C ALA A 254 7.04 -1.06 15.12
N ARG A 255 6.23 -0.01 15.06
CA ARG A 255 5.21 0.11 14.01
C ARG A 255 4.96 1.55 13.58
N ARG A 256 4.70 1.73 12.29
CA ARG A 256 4.31 3.01 11.72
C ARG A 256 3.28 2.82 10.62
N ALA A 257 2.21 3.58 10.72
CA ALA A 257 1.25 3.72 9.63
C ALA A 257 1.56 4.97 8.81
N PHE A 258 1.47 4.86 7.49
CA PHE A 258 1.73 5.95 6.56
C PHE A 258 0.66 5.94 5.45
N PRO A 259 0.27 7.10 4.93
CA PRO A 259 -0.56 7.17 3.74
C PRO A 259 0.29 6.77 2.53
N GLU A 260 -0.31 6.00 1.62
CA GLU A 260 0.36 5.53 0.43
C GLU A 260 -0.06 6.35 -0.79
N VAL A 261 0.94 6.83 -1.53
CA VAL A 261 0.75 7.40 -2.85
C VAL A 261 0.96 6.28 -3.86
N ARG A 262 -0.10 5.95 -4.63
CA ARG A 262 0.03 5.04 -5.75
C ARG A 262 0.80 5.76 -6.85
N GLU A 263 2.02 5.33 -7.13
CA GLU A 263 2.90 5.90 -8.15
C GLU A 263 2.27 5.99 -9.54
N SER A 264 1.51 4.98 -9.95
CA SER A 264 0.89 4.94 -11.28
C SER A 264 -0.25 5.95 -11.46
N SER A 265 -0.83 6.47 -10.38
CA SER A 265 -1.91 7.45 -10.43
C SER A 265 -1.63 8.75 -9.68
N GLY A 266 -0.58 8.82 -8.87
CA GLY A 266 -0.24 9.99 -8.05
C GLY A 266 -1.22 10.28 -6.90
N VAL A 267 -2.38 9.61 -6.91
CA VAL A 267 -3.43 9.70 -5.90
C VAL A 267 -3.01 8.97 -4.62
N VAL A 268 -3.28 9.61 -3.48
CA VAL A 268 -3.19 8.97 -2.16
C VAL A 268 -4.37 8.01 -2.01
N ARG A 269 -4.12 6.70 -2.09
CA ARG A 269 -5.18 5.68 -2.20
C ARG A 269 -5.58 5.02 -0.90
N GLY A 270 -4.68 5.00 0.09
CA GLY A 270 -4.92 4.25 1.31
C GLY A 270 -3.91 4.52 2.38
N ARG A 271 -4.05 3.79 3.49
CA ARG A 271 -3.06 3.72 4.55
C ARG A 271 -2.36 2.38 4.44
N SER A 272 -1.07 2.37 4.71
CA SER A 272 -0.27 1.16 4.86
C SER A 272 0.37 1.17 6.23
N ARG A 273 0.67 -0.02 6.77
CA ARG A 273 1.33 -0.16 8.07
C ARG A 273 2.52 -1.07 7.94
N LEU A 274 3.68 -0.53 8.34
CA LEU A 274 4.89 -1.30 8.52
C LEU A 274 5.05 -1.66 9.99
N GLU A 275 5.32 -2.93 10.28
CA GLU A 275 5.47 -3.46 11.63
C GLU A 275 6.67 -4.40 11.70
N CYS A 276 7.53 -4.21 12.70
CA CYS A 276 8.61 -5.13 13.02
C CYS A 276 8.05 -6.34 13.76
N LEU A 277 8.02 -7.50 13.11
CA LEU A 277 7.54 -8.75 13.70
C LEU A 277 8.55 -9.36 14.70
N GLY A 278 9.80 -8.91 14.65
CA GLY A 278 10.88 -9.36 15.50
C GLY A 278 12.04 -9.93 14.69
N ARG A 279 12.88 -10.71 15.37
CA ARG A 279 14.09 -11.28 14.80
C ARG A 279 13.84 -12.72 14.36
N GLU A 280 14.29 -13.06 13.16
CA GLU A 280 14.23 -14.43 12.64
C GLU A 280 15.44 -14.76 11.76
N GLU A 281 15.61 -16.04 11.45
CA GLU A 281 16.59 -16.51 10.49
C GLU A 281 15.97 -16.53 9.09
N VAL A 282 16.64 -15.95 8.12
CA VAL A 282 16.16 -15.86 6.73
C VAL A 282 17.19 -16.44 5.76
N ALA A 283 16.72 -17.10 4.71
CA ALA A 283 17.59 -17.65 3.67
C ALA A 283 18.05 -16.55 2.70
N VAL A 284 19.36 -16.36 2.58
CA VAL A 284 20.00 -15.38 1.69
C VAL A 284 21.23 -16.06 1.06
N ASN A 285 21.25 -16.17 -0.27
CA ASN A 285 22.30 -16.85 -1.03
C ASN A 285 22.65 -18.25 -0.49
N GLY A 286 21.63 -19.05 -0.16
CA GLY A 286 21.79 -20.40 0.37
C GLY A 286 22.31 -20.48 1.81
N LYS A 287 22.47 -19.36 2.52
CA LYS A 287 22.85 -19.30 3.93
C LYS A 287 21.70 -18.77 4.78
N ARG A 288 21.63 -19.20 6.03
CA ARG A 288 20.71 -18.64 7.03
C ARG A 288 21.39 -17.46 7.70
N VAL A 289 20.71 -16.32 7.71
CA VAL A 289 21.22 -15.05 8.25
C VAL A 289 20.19 -14.50 9.24
N PRO A 290 20.60 -14.07 10.45
CA PRO A 290 19.70 -13.40 11.37
C PRO A 290 19.32 -12.02 10.83
N ALA A 291 18.02 -11.71 10.84
CA ALA A 291 17.49 -10.42 10.41
C ALA A 291 16.25 -10.02 11.21
N TRP A 292 15.98 -8.72 11.23
CA TRP A 292 14.73 -8.16 11.69
C TRP A 292 13.72 -8.19 10.55
N CYS A 293 12.59 -8.84 10.78
CA CYS A 293 11.51 -8.94 9.81
C CYS A 293 10.53 -7.79 10.02
N PHE A 294 10.34 -7.00 8.96
CA PHE A 294 9.29 -6.00 8.88
C PHE A 294 8.24 -6.47 7.89
N ALA A 295 6.98 -6.48 8.30
CA ALA A 295 5.86 -6.75 7.41
C ALA A 295 5.13 -5.45 7.09
N CYS A 296 4.93 -5.17 5.80
CA CYS A 296 4.03 -4.11 5.36
C CYS A 296 2.66 -4.72 5.05
N ARG A 297 1.60 -4.01 5.45
CA ARG A 297 0.22 -4.34 5.10
C ARG A 297 -0.41 -3.12 4.45
N HIS A 298 -0.99 -3.32 3.27
CA HIS A 298 -1.76 -2.32 2.53
C HIS A 298 -3.24 -2.49 2.87
N TYR A 299 -3.88 -1.47 3.46
CA TYR A 299 -5.29 -1.58 3.83
C TYR A 299 -6.19 -1.33 2.62
N GLY A 300 -7.09 -2.27 2.34
CA GLY A 300 -7.98 -2.23 1.17
C GLY A 300 -7.54 -3.14 0.02
N GLU A 301 -6.30 -3.64 0.05
CA GLU A 301 -5.74 -4.55 -0.94
C GLU A 301 -5.52 -5.95 -0.34
N GLY A 302 -6.58 -6.78 -0.30
CA GLY A 302 -6.48 -8.20 0.07
C GLY A 302 -5.75 -8.52 1.39
N ALA A 303 -5.30 -9.77 1.54
CA ALA A 303 -4.41 -10.20 2.64
C ALA A 303 -2.95 -10.20 2.17
N ASN A 304 -2.57 -9.23 1.35
CA ASN A 304 -1.22 -9.14 0.80
C ASN A 304 -0.28 -8.48 1.81
N PHE A 305 0.92 -9.05 1.92
CA PHE A 305 1.99 -8.55 2.77
C PHE A 305 3.31 -8.62 2.03
N GLU A 306 4.06 -7.53 2.03
CA GLU A 306 5.47 -7.51 1.73
C GLU A 306 6.26 -7.76 3.03
N ARG A 307 7.40 -8.42 2.91
CA ARG A 307 8.34 -8.56 4.01
C ARG A 307 9.70 -8.00 3.64
N PHE A 308 10.28 -7.25 4.56
CA PHE A 308 11.58 -6.62 4.43
C PHE A 308 12.46 -7.13 5.58
N TYR A 309 13.60 -7.71 5.24
CA TYR A 309 14.52 -8.28 6.19
C TYR A 309 15.74 -7.36 6.33
N VAL A 310 15.97 -6.86 7.53
CA VAL A 310 17.01 -5.85 7.83
C VAL A 310 18.01 -6.42 8.83
N SER A 311 19.31 -6.34 8.53
CA SER A 311 20.37 -6.76 9.46
C SER A 311 20.58 -5.74 10.60
N ASP A 312 21.31 -6.15 11.65
CA ASP A 312 21.69 -5.24 12.75
C ASP A 312 22.49 -4.01 12.28
N ALA A 313 23.25 -4.16 11.19
CA ALA A 313 23.98 -3.08 10.54
C ALA A 313 23.10 -2.21 9.63
N ARG A 314 21.77 -2.33 9.74
CA ARG A 314 20.76 -1.66 8.91
C ARG A 314 21.02 -1.84 7.41
N ARG A 315 21.13 -3.09 6.96
CA ARG A 315 21.17 -3.42 5.52
C ARG A 315 19.99 -4.31 5.16
N LEU A 316 19.38 -4.05 4.00
CA LEU A 316 18.42 -4.96 3.40
C LEU A 316 19.15 -6.24 3.01
N VAL A 317 18.66 -7.39 3.49
CA VAL A 317 19.22 -8.72 3.17
C VAL A 317 18.29 -9.56 2.32
N ARG A 318 16.98 -9.34 2.44
CA ARG A 318 15.95 -9.98 1.62
C ARG A 318 14.72 -9.08 1.55
N ILE A 319 14.00 -9.15 0.43
CA ILE A 319 12.66 -8.61 0.27
C ILE A 319 11.78 -9.74 -0.27
N GLU A 320 10.58 -9.87 0.26
CA GLU A 320 9.55 -10.77 -0.28
C GLU A 320 8.37 -9.89 -0.64
N TRP A 321 8.12 -9.72 -1.94
CA TRP A 321 7.01 -8.93 -2.41
C TRP A 321 5.70 -9.73 -2.26
N GLY A 322 4.59 -9.02 -2.05
CA GLY A 322 3.26 -9.63 -1.90
C GLY A 322 2.84 -10.46 -3.13
N GLN A 323 1.76 -11.24 -3.00
CA GLN A 323 1.29 -12.15 -4.05
C GLN A 323 0.96 -11.45 -5.37
N ASP A 324 0.53 -10.18 -5.31
CA ASP A 324 0.24 -9.35 -6.49
C ASP A 324 1.46 -9.15 -7.40
N TYR A 325 2.67 -9.29 -6.85
CA TYR A 325 3.92 -9.23 -7.58
C TYR A 325 4.41 -10.63 -8.04
N GLY A 326 3.49 -11.58 -8.21
CA GLY A 326 3.79 -12.91 -8.74
C GLY A 326 4.71 -13.75 -7.85
N GLY A 327 4.74 -13.48 -6.54
CA GLY A 327 5.66 -14.12 -5.61
C GLY A 327 7.13 -13.75 -5.85
N CYS A 328 7.38 -12.55 -6.39
CA CYS A 328 8.73 -12.02 -6.54
C CYS A 328 9.42 -11.91 -5.18
N TRP A 329 10.68 -12.32 -5.11
CA TRP A 329 11.52 -12.11 -3.93
C TRP A 329 12.93 -11.75 -4.35
N CYS A 330 13.60 -11.00 -3.47
CA CYS A 330 14.88 -10.41 -3.73
C CYS A 330 15.86 -10.74 -2.60
N GLU A 331 17.13 -10.96 -2.92
CA GLU A 331 18.18 -11.25 -1.93
C GLU A 331 19.42 -10.40 -2.15
N ALA A 332 20.06 -10.00 -1.05
CA ALA A 332 21.21 -9.11 -1.11
C ALA A 332 22.41 -9.75 -1.79
N ILE A 333 23.07 -8.97 -2.63
CA ILE A 333 24.23 -9.36 -3.43
C ILE A 333 25.20 -8.18 -3.54
N THR A 334 26.40 -8.42 -4.07
CA THR A 334 27.32 -7.34 -4.46
C THR A 334 26.97 -6.79 -5.85
N LYS A 335 27.39 -5.55 -6.16
CA LYS A 335 27.24 -4.98 -7.52
C LYS A 335 27.78 -5.91 -8.62
N PRO A 336 29.00 -6.49 -8.51
CA PRO A 336 29.50 -7.42 -9.52
C PRO A 336 28.69 -8.71 -9.69
N GLU A 337 27.87 -9.08 -8.70
CA GLU A 337 27.02 -10.26 -8.75
C GLU A 337 25.65 -9.99 -9.37
N ALA A 338 25.24 -8.71 -9.50
CA ALA A 338 23.91 -8.34 -10.00
C ALA A 338 23.64 -8.84 -11.42
N GLY A 339 24.69 -8.92 -12.26
CA GLY A 339 24.56 -9.41 -13.63
C GLY A 339 24.65 -10.93 -13.76
N LYS A 340 24.93 -11.67 -12.68
CA LYS A 340 25.21 -13.10 -12.75
C LYS A 340 23.93 -13.93 -12.63
N GLY A 341 23.66 -14.69 -13.69
CA GLY A 341 22.57 -15.66 -13.72
C GLY A 341 21.18 -15.05 -13.84
N ILE A 342 21.08 -13.81 -14.34
CA ILE A 342 19.83 -13.20 -14.79
C ILE A 342 19.71 -13.33 -16.33
N PRO A 343 18.55 -13.05 -16.95
CA PRO A 343 18.40 -13.16 -18.40
C PRO A 343 19.38 -12.27 -19.17
N LYS A 344 20.02 -12.80 -20.21
CA LYS A 344 21.12 -12.12 -20.94
C LYS A 344 20.74 -10.79 -21.58
N HIS A 345 19.45 -10.55 -21.82
CA HIS A 345 18.95 -9.28 -22.38
C HIS A 345 18.79 -8.18 -21.32
N ILE A 346 18.90 -8.51 -20.04
CA ILE A 346 18.91 -7.55 -18.93
C ILE A 346 20.34 -7.11 -18.68
N LYS A 347 20.60 -5.80 -18.77
CA LYS A 347 21.92 -5.20 -18.50
C LYS A 347 21.93 -4.52 -17.14
N VAL A 348 23.02 -4.72 -16.39
CA VAL A 348 23.26 -4.01 -15.14
C VAL A 348 23.94 -2.69 -15.44
N GLU A 349 23.38 -1.59 -14.92
CA GLU A 349 23.87 -0.22 -15.14
C GLU A 349 24.83 0.30 -14.06
#